data_AF-A0A146K957-F1
#
_entry.id   AF-A0A146K957-F1
#
_cell.length_a   1.000
_cell.length_b   1.000
_cell.length_c   1.000
_cell.angle_alpha   90.00
_cell.angle_beta   90.00
_cell.angle_gamma   90.00
#
_symmetry.space_group_name_H-M   'P 1'
#
loop_
_entity.id
_entity.type
_entity.pdbx_description
1 polymer ?
#
loop_
_entity_poly.entity_id
_entity_poly.type
_entity_poly.pdbx_seq_one_letter_code
_entity_poly.pdbx_strand_id
1 'polypeptide(L)'
;FGDSQVQRVCMPNITQNDINIIQELPPEPNYQILMSKLPQECFQCNSVSTSTFQLFIVENTVVLPENIKLVEDSAFTDVQQQIFYIFGPGVEIIQDYAFNVNKRLKKAIFPMAKEIRDSVFAYCYQLESVIAPMCKHLGECAFFMCHCLNNLVMQPKRLMSSAFGRSKVEYLELPSVKRIEMDAFIQANIRTLIVENCEEIDLSAFLEINHKVEVYCPKCQNIDQLDRVHYLLKPVRKDKQNYQLAQISKLTNGSTKQIKMKLSLVKELVK
;
A
#
# COMPACT_ATOMS: atom_id res chain seq x y z
N PHE A 1 9.36 -24.68 -20.98
CA PHE A 1 10.25 -23.85 -21.82
C PHE A 1 9.47 -22.65 -22.28
N GLY A 2 9.77 -21.51 -21.65
CA GLY A 2 9.06 -20.24 -21.79
C GLY A 2 9.68 -19.23 -20.83
N ASP A 3 11.02 -19.13 -20.89
CA ASP A 3 11.80 -18.09 -20.23
C ASP A 3 11.35 -16.73 -20.76
N SER A 4 10.52 -16.03 -19.99
CA SER A 4 10.16 -14.64 -20.26
C SER A 4 10.66 -13.79 -19.10
N GLN A 5 11.91 -13.34 -19.23
CA GLN A 5 12.45 -11.99 -18.93
C GLN A 5 12.19 -11.30 -17.57
N VAL A 6 11.36 -11.83 -16.66
CA VAL A 6 11.10 -11.24 -15.33
C VAL A 6 12.24 -11.56 -14.33
N GLN A 7 13.15 -12.47 -14.68
CA GLN A 7 14.29 -12.86 -13.83
C GLN A 7 15.51 -11.93 -13.91
N ARG A 8 15.51 -10.85 -14.71
CA ARG A 8 16.73 -10.04 -14.94
C ARG A 8 16.73 -8.61 -14.41
N VAL A 9 15.71 -8.20 -13.66
CA VAL A 9 15.77 -6.94 -12.92
C VAL A 9 15.94 -7.27 -11.44
N CYS A 10 17.21 -7.24 -11.01
CA CYS A 10 17.66 -7.18 -9.62
C CYS A 10 16.79 -7.97 -8.61
N MET A 11 16.96 -9.29 -8.54
CA MET A 11 16.66 -10.02 -7.31
C MET A 11 17.84 -9.85 -6.36
N PRO A 12 17.82 -8.95 -5.36
CA PRO A 12 18.79 -9.02 -4.29
C PRO A 12 18.66 -10.39 -3.61
N ASN A 13 19.77 -11.07 -3.31
CA ASN A 13 19.77 -12.32 -2.55
C ASN A 13 19.09 -12.08 -1.20
N ILE A 14 17.84 -12.53 -1.06
CA ILE A 14 17.04 -12.37 0.15
C ILE A 14 17.57 -13.36 1.19
N THR A 15 18.12 -12.85 2.28
CA THR A 15 18.48 -13.69 3.41
C THR A 15 17.31 -13.74 4.39
N GLN A 16 17.12 -14.87 5.10
CA GLN A 16 16.13 -14.99 6.18
C GLN A 16 16.31 -13.90 7.27
N ASN A 17 17.49 -13.28 7.33
CA ASN A 17 17.81 -12.15 8.22
C ASN A 17 17.16 -10.82 7.79
N ASP A 18 16.84 -10.60 6.51
CA ASP A 18 16.15 -9.39 6.05
C ASP A 18 14.71 -9.29 6.58
N ILE A 19 14.10 -10.43 6.93
CA ILE A 19 12.74 -10.55 7.46
C ILE A 19 12.68 -10.31 8.99
N ASN A 20 13.82 -10.46 9.69
CA ASN A 20 13.87 -10.49 11.16
C ASN A 20 14.37 -9.20 11.84
N ILE A 21 14.51 -8.08 11.11
CA ILE A 21 14.89 -6.80 11.75
C ILE A 21 13.64 -6.14 12.35
N ILE A 22 13.16 -6.71 13.47
CA ILE A 22 12.22 -6.07 14.40
C ILE A 22 13.02 -5.06 15.25
N GLN A 23 13.67 -4.11 14.60
CA GLN A 23 13.94 -2.82 15.24
C GLN A 23 12.68 -2.00 15.10
N GLU A 24 12.16 -1.54 16.23
CA GLU A 24 10.97 -0.68 16.31
C GLU A 24 11.11 0.49 15.31
N LEU A 25 10.15 0.58 14.39
CA LEU A 25 10.11 1.67 13.42
C LEU A 25 9.90 2.99 14.16
N PRO A 26 10.63 4.07 13.83
CA PRO A 26 10.43 5.35 14.48
C PRO A 26 8.98 5.82 14.31
N PRO A 27 8.43 6.63 15.24
CA PRO A 27 7.09 7.19 15.09
C PRO A 27 6.99 8.07 13.83
N GLU A 28 5.76 8.30 13.35
CA GLU A 28 5.53 9.18 12.20
C GLU A 28 6.01 10.60 12.53
N PRO A 29 6.90 11.20 11.71
CA PRO A 29 7.49 12.49 12.01
C PRO A 29 6.51 13.64 11.74
N ASN A 30 6.80 14.81 12.31
CA ASN A 30 6.09 16.03 11.94
C ASN A 30 6.65 16.58 10.63
N TYR A 31 5.93 16.37 9.52
CA TYR A 31 6.35 16.79 8.18
C TYR A 31 6.55 18.31 8.04
N GLN A 32 5.83 19.14 8.82
CA GLN A 32 6.05 20.59 8.79
C GLN A 32 7.42 20.96 9.37
N ILE A 33 7.81 20.31 10.46
CA ILE A 33 9.13 20.49 11.07
C ILE A 33 10.22 20.02 10.10
N LEU A 34 10.06 18.85 9.48
CA LEU A 34 11.04 18.37 8.51
C LEU A 34 11.16 19.26 7.28
N MET A 35 10.03 19.79 6.76
CA MET A 35 10.01 20.75 5.64
C MET A 35 10.83 22.00 5.97
N SER A 36 10.78 22.50 7.21
CA SER A 36 11.53 23.68 7.63
C SER A 36 13.06 23.47 7.69
N LYS A 37 13.51 22.21 7.66
CA LYS A 37 14.94 21.83 7.69
C LYS A 37 15.54 21.63 6.31
N LEU A 38 14.74 21.68 5.24
CA LEU A 38 15.23 21.48 3.88
C LEU A 38 16.14 22.63 3.43
N PRO A 39 17.21 22.35 2.65
CA PRO A 39 18.00 23.37 1.96
C PRO A 39 17.15 24.22 1.01
N GLN A 40 17.55 25.47 0.77
CA GLN A 40 16.82 26.40 -0.12
C GLN A 40 16.75 25.90 -1.57
N GLU A 41 17.76 25.12 -1.99
CA GLU A 41 17.89 24.51 -3.29
C GLU A 41 16.70 23.59 -3.63
N CYS A 42 16.14 22.90 -2.62
CA CYS A 42 14.97 22.03 -2.79
C CYS A 42 13.74 22.77 -3.30
N PHE A 43 13.63 24.08 -3.06
CA PHE A 43 12.51 24.92 -3.47
C PHE A 43 12.67 25.53 -4.87
N GLN A 44 13.81 25.28 -5.53
CA GLN A 44 14.14 25.82 -6.86
C GLN A 44 14.05 24.77 -7.97
N CYS A 45 13.93 23.49 -7.62
CA CYS A 45 13.81 22.38 -8.58
C CYS A 45 12.34 22.02 -8.83
N ASN A 46 12.04 21.32 -9.93
CA ASN A 46 10.70 20.77 -10.20
C ASN A 46 10.68 19.23 -10.23
N SER A 47 11.85 18.59 -10.20
CA SER A 47 12.04 17.15 -10.14
C SER A 47 13.12 16.78 -9.12
N VAL A 48 13.15 15.51 -8.74
CA VAL A 48 14.25 14.91 -7.97
C VAL A 48 14.85 13.75 -8.75
N SER A 49 16.17 13.74 -8.85
CA SER A 49 16.99 12.78 -9.61
C SER A 49 17.93 12.00 -8.69
N THR A 50 18.59 10.99 -9.24
CA THR A 50 19.68 10.24 -8.57
C THR A 50 20.87 11.11 -8.17
N SER A 51 21.03 12.30 -8.74
CA SER A 51 22.10 13.25 -8.37
C SER A 51 21.68 14.25 -7.29
N THR A 52 20.38 14.44 -7.05
CA THR A 52 19.85 15.48 -6.14
C THR A 52 19.11 14.93 -4.93
N PHE A 53 18.76 13.63 -4.93
CA PHE A 53 17.91 13.00 -3.91
C PHE A 53 18.35 13.23 -2.47
N GLN A 54 19.65 13.29 -2.21
CA GLN A 54 20.21 13.48 -0.86
C GLN A 54 19.75 14.78 -0.20
N LEU A 55 19.49 15.83 -0.99
CA LEU A 55 19.01 17.13 -0.47
C LEU A 55 17.61 17.02 0.16
N PHE A 56 16.84 16.02 -0.25
CA PHE A 56 15.45 15.81 0.16
C PHE A 56 15.31 14.82 1.31
N ILE A 57 16.41 14.32 1.87
CA ILE A 57 16.40 13.40 3.01
C ILE A 57 16.69 14.16 4.30
N VAL A 58 15.72 14.20 5.20
CA VAL A 58 15.85 14.78 6.54
C VAL A 58 15.42 13.74 7.55
N GLU A 59 16.28 13.39 8.51
CA GLU A 59 15.95 12.44 9.60
C GLU A 59 15.31 11.14 9.08
N ASN A 60 15.99 10.49 8.11
CA ASN A 60 15.54 9.22 7.51
C ASN A 60 14.15 9.29 6.85
N THR A 61 13.73 10.49 6.47
CA THR A 61 12.46 10.77 5.79
C THR A 61 12.72 11.52 4.51
N VAL A 62 12.12 11.07 3.41
CA VAL A 62 12.11 11.83 2.17
C VAL A 62 11.01 12.89 2.25
N VAL A 63 11.39 14.16 2.11
CA VAL A 63 10.48 15.30 2.12
C VAL A 63 10.60 16.05 0.80
N LEU A 64 9.56 15.98 -0.02
CA LEU A 64 9.50 16.62 -1.33
C LEU A 64 8.53 17.81 -1.25
N PRO A 65 9.00 19.07 -1.30
CA PRO A 65 8.11 20.22 -1.23
C PRO A 65 7.16 20.31 -2.43
N GLU A 66 6.15 21.18 -2.35
CA GLU A 66 5.05 21.25 -3.32
C GLU A 66 5.48 21.59 -4.76
N ASN A 67 6.64 22.23 -4.95
CA ASN A 67 7.23 22.51 -6.26
C ASN A 67 7.73 21.25 -6.99
N ILE A 68 8.02 20.17 -6.26
CA ILE A 68 8.46 18.91 -6.85
C ILE A 68 7.25 18.18 -7.46
N LYS A 69 7.24 18.09 -8.78
CA LYS A 69 6.18 17.43 -9.57
C LYS A 69 6.56 16.03 -10.02
N LEU A 70 7.85 15.75 -10.13
CA LEU A 70 8.40 14.51 -10.68
C LEU A 70 9.44 13.91 -9.74
N VAL A 71 9.31 12.61 -9.45
CA VAL A 71 10.41 11.81 -8.95
C VAL A 71 10.92 10.97 -10.12
N GLU A 72 12.17 11.20 -10.50
CA GLU A 72 12.79 10.56 -11.67
C GLU A 72 13.14 9.10 -11.40
N ASP A 73 13.43 8.38 -12.50
CA ASP A 73 13.83 6.98 -12.47
C ASP A 73 14.93 6.75 -11.42
N SER A 74 14.66 5.78 -10.56
CA SER A 74 15.60 5.30 -9.55
C SER A 74 16.11 6.33 -8.55
N ALA A 75 15.48 7.51 -8.45
CA ALA A 75 16.01 8.63 -7.64
C ALA A 75 16.33 8.26 -6.19
N PHE A 76 15.54 7.36 -5.58
CA PHE A 76 15.74 6.83 -4.24
C PHE A 76 15.82 5.28 -4.22
N THR A 77 16.31 4.65 -5.28
CA THR A 77 16.52 3.19 -5.31
C THR A 77 17.62 2.77 -4.35
N ASP A 78 17.35 1.76 -3.50
CA ASP A 78 18.31 1.10 -2.62
C ASP A 78 19.25 2.06 -1.88
N VAL A 79 18.67 3.14 -1.34
CA VAL A 79 19.47 4.14 -0.62
C VAL A 79 20.07 3.50 0.62
N GLN A 80 21.38 3.70 0.81
CA GLN A 80 22.15 3.09 1.90
C GLN A 80 21.66 3.55 3.28
N GLN A 81 21.14 4.77 3.35
CA GLN A 81 20.43 5.28 4.52
C GLN A 81 19.04 4.66 4.61
N GLN A 82 18.66 4.16 5.78
CA GLN A 82 17.29 3.67 5.99
C GLN A 82 16.29 4.81 5.81
N ILE A 83 15.30 4.63 4.93
CA ILE A 83 14.17 5.55 4.80
C ILE A 83 12.94 4.90 5.44
N PHE A 84 12.27 5.64 6.32
CA PHE A 84 11.07 5.17 7.01
C PHE A 84 9.79 5.81 6.48
N TYR A 85 9.87 7.06 6.01
CA TYR A 85 8.72 7.85 5.60
C TYR A 85 9.00 8.62 4.31
N ILE A 86 7.97 8.80 3.50
CA ILE A 86 8.00 9.70 2.34
C ILE A 86 6.78 10.61 2.38
N PHE A 87 7.02 11.91 2.21
CA PHE A 87 5.97 12.93 2.08
C PHE A 87 6.24 13.79 0.84
N GLY A 88 5.39 13.65 -0.17
CA GLY A 88 5.47 14.40 -1.42
C GLY A 88 4.11 14.97 -1.83
N PRO A 89 3.63 16.05 -1.18
CA PRO A 89 2.31 16.64 -1.44
C PRO A 89 2.11 17.13 -2.87
N GLY A 90 3.17 17.61 -3.52
CA GLY A 90 3.09 18.18 -4.88
C GLY A 90 3.39 17.20 -6.02
N VAL A 91 3.82 15.98 -5.71
CA VAL A 91 4.31 15.02 -6.71
C VAL A 91 3.16 14.47 -7.53
N GLU A 92 3.29 14.53 -8.85
CA GLU A 92 2.27 14.07 -9.80
C GLU A 92 2.67 12.76 -10.50
N ILE A 93 3.97 12.57 -10.77
CA ILE A 93 4.51 11.40 -11.47
C ILE A 93 5.69 10.84 -10.67
N ILE A 94 5.68 9.54 -10.45
CA ILE A 94 6.78 8.78 -9.84
C ILE A 94 7.24 7.75 -10.86
N GLN A 95 8.45 7.95 -11.39
CA GLN A 95 9.03 7.11 -12.45
C GLN A 95 9.54 5.76 -11.93
N ASP A 96 9.94 4.93 -12.88
CA ASP A 96 10.32 3.54 -12.66
C ASP A 96 11.37 3.42 -11.55
N TYR A 97 11.20 2.42 -10.69
CA TYR A 97 12.09 2.09 -9.58
C TYR A 97 12.32 3.20 -8.54
N ALA A 98 11.67 4.37 -8.61
CA ALA A 98 12.03 5.55 -7.83
C ALA A 98 12.24 5.33 -6.31
N PHE A 99 11.52 4.39 -5.68
CA PHE A 99 11.68 4.03 -4.26
C PHE A 99 11.96 2.53 -4.04
N ASN A 100 12.48 1.83 -5.04
CA ASN A 100 12.70 0.39 -5.02
C ASN A 100 13.72 -0.01 -3.93
N VAL A 101 13.53 -1.20 -3.32
CA VAL A 101 14.42 -1.77 -2.27
C VAL A 101 14.53 -0.93 -0.99
N ASN A 102 13.67 0.06 -0.75
CA ASN A 102 13.63 0.73 0.55
C ASN A 102 13.00 -0.17 1.63
N LYS A 103 13.78 -1.15 2.11
CA LYS A 103 13.33 -2.26 2.97
C LYS A 103 12.66 -1.82 4.28
N ARG A 104 12.97 -0.61 4.76
CA ARG A 104 12.49 -0.03 6.03
C ARG A 104 11.38 1.01 5.83
N LEU A 105 11.00 1.30 4.57
CA LEU A 105 9.96 2.27 4.27
C LEU A 105 8.65 1.78 4.87
N LYS A 106 8.05 2.57 5.77
CA LYS A 106 6.80 2.25 6.45
C LYS A 106 5.59 2.88 5.77
N LYS A 107 5.73 4.15 5.35
CA LYS A 107 4.61 4.93 4.83
C LYS A 107 5.03 5.91 3.75
N ALA A 108 4.24 5.99 2.69
CA ALA A 108 4.43 6.92 1.58
C ALA A 108 3.16 7.73 1.31
N ILE A 109 3.28 9.05 1.21
CA ILE A 109 2.15 9.98 1.07
C ILE A 109 2.36 10.87 -0.16
N PHE A 110 1.50 10.68 -1.17
CA PHE A 110 1.53 11.35 -2.46
C PHE A 110 0.11 11.73 -2.92
N PRO A 111 -0.53 12.72 -2.27
CA PRO A 111 -1.94 13.03 -2.50
C PRO A 111 -2.27 13.38 -3.95
N MET A 112 -1.34 14.02 -4.66
CA MET A 112 -1.50 14.49 -6.04
C MET A 112 -0.97 13.52 -7.10
N ALA A 113 -0.37 12.38 -6.71
CA ALA A 113 0.21 11.44 -7.67
C ALA A 113 -0.88 10.85 -8.57
N LYS A 114 -0.70 11.02 -9.87
CA LYS A 114 -1.57 10.49 -10.94
C LYS A 114 -1.00 9.19 -11.51
N GLU A 115 0.32 9.08 -11.53
CA GLU A 115 1.07 7.95 -12.09
C GLU A 115 2.14 7.46 -11.11
N ILE A 116 2.07 6.17 -10.79
CA ILE A 116 3.11 5.41 -10.09
C ILE A 116 3.55 4.34 -11.09
N ARG A 117 4.77 4.45 -11.62
CA ARG A 117 5.24 3.55 -12.68
C ARG A 117 5.82 2.23 -12.14
N ASP A 118 6.67 1.58 -12.92
CA ASP A 118 7.03 0.19 -12.72
C ASP A 118 7.95 0.04 -11.52
N SER A 119 7.69 -0.97 -10.69
CA SER A 119 8.52 -1.37 -9.55
C SER A 119 8.83 -0.27 -8.54
N VAL A 120 8.06 0.83 -8.50
CA VAL A 120 8.33 2.01 -7.65
C VAL A 120 8.53 1.64 -6.19
N PHE A 121 7.71 0.76 -5.62
CA PHE A 121 7.82 0.29 -4.23
C PHE A 121 8.14 -1.20 -4.13
N ALA A 122 8.63 -1.84 -5.21
CA ALA A 122 9.01 -3.24 -5.12
C ALA A 122 10.13 -3.44 -4.08
N TYR A 123 10.03 -4.55 -3.35
CA TYR A 123 10.92 -4.93 -2.24
C TYR A 123 10.93 -3.96 -1.04
N CYS A 124 9.93 -3.08 -0.91
CA CYS A 124 9.70 -2.30 0.31
C CYS A 124 9.02 -3.17 1.38
N TYR A 125 9.79 -4.08 2.00
CA TYR A 125 9.24 -5.14 2.85
C TYR A 125 8.38 -4.63 4.03
N GLN A 126 8.75 -3.48 4.61
CA GLN A 126 8.04 -2.88 5.75
C GLN A 126 6.97 -1.85 5.36
N LEU A 127 6.66 -1.69 4.07
CA LEU A 127 5.68 -0.71 3.63
C LEU A 127 4.29 -1.12 4.08
N GLU A 128 3.74 -0.38 5.04
CA GLU A 128 2.43 -0.61 5.63
C GLU A 128 1.35 0.21 4.93
N SER A 129 1.67 1.47 4.56
CA SER A 129 0.69 2.42 4.07
C SER A 129 1.16 3.24 2.87
N VAL A 130 0.30 3.34 1.86
CA VAL A 130 0.47 4.22 0.71
C VAL A 130 -0.79 5.03 0.48
N ILE A 131 -0.64 6.36 0.45
CA ILE A 131 -1.74 7.30 0.25
C ILE A 131 -1.51 8.04 -1.08
N ALA A 132 -2.22 7.62 -2.12
CA ALA A 132 -2.19 8.20 -3.46
C ALA A 132 -3.60 8.20 -4.11
N PRO A 133 -4.57 8.95 -3.56
CA PRO A 133 -5.98 8.89 -3.95
C PRO A 133 -6.23 9.28 -5.42
N MET A 134 -5.38 10.12 -6.00
CA MET A 134 -5.49 10.55 -7.39
C MET A 134 -4.91 9.55 -8.40
N CYS A 135 -4.19 8.53 -7.94
CA CYS A 135 -3.47 7.61 -8.79
C CYS A 135 -4.42 6.85 -9.72
N LYS A 136 -4.18 6.98 -11.04
CA LYS A 136 -4.94 6.31 -12.11
C LYS A 136 -4.14 5.22 -12.79
N HIS A 137 -2.82 5.38 -12.85
CA HIS A 137 -1.90 4.42 -13.43
C HIS A 137 -0.98 3.86 -12.34
N LEU A 138 -1.01 2.53 -12.21
CA LEU A 138 -0.15 1.78 -11.31
C LEU A 138 0.62 0.76 -12.17
N GLY A 139 1.94 0.91 -12.25
CA GLY A 139 2.81 0.14 -13.11
C GLY A 139 2.99 -1.33 -12.70
N GLU A 140 3.72 -2.05 -13.52
CA GLU A 140 4.09 -3.45 -13.28
C GLU A 140 4.92 -3.57 -12.00
N CYS A 141 4.69 -4.64 -11.23
CA CYS A 141 5.44 -4.90 -10.00
C CYS A 141 5.43 -3.77 -8.95
N ALA A 142 4.55 -2.76 -9.04
CA ALA A 142 4.64 -1.55 -8.22
C ALA A 142 4.71 -1.80 -6.71
N PHE A 143 4.05 -2.84 -6.19
CA PHE A 143 4.09 -3.29 -4.79
C PHE A 143 4.59 -4.73 -4.63
N PHE A 144 5.42 -5.21 -5.57
CA PHE A 144 5.97 -6.57 -5.50
C PHE A 144 6.77 -6.78 -4.21
N MET A 145 6.49 -7.88 -3.50
CA MET A 145 7.09 -8.21 -2.18
C MET A 145 6.91 -7.12 -1.09
N CYS A 146 5.85 -6.29 -1.16
CA CYS A 146 5.46 -5.45 -0.02
C CYS A 146 4.78 -6.30 1.08
N HIS A 147 5.58 -6.82 2.03
CA HIS A 147 5.11 -7.81 3.01
C HIS A 147 4.27 -7.24 4.16
N CYS A 148 4.25 -5.93 4.36
CA CYS A 148 3.47 -5.29 5.43
C CYS A 148 2.27 -4.48 4.92
N LEU A 149 2.07 -4.42 3.59
CA LEU A 149 1.10 -3.50 2.99
C LEU A 149 -0.33 -3.89 3.35
N ASN A 150 -1.00 -3.03 4.11
CA ASN A 150 -2.37 -3.28 4.58
C ASN A 150 -3.27 -2.04 4.47
N ASN A 151 -2.71 -0.84 4.28
CA ASN A 151 -3.46 0.40 4.17
C ASN A 151 -3.14 1.11 2.85
N LEU A 152 -3.98 0.88 1.86
CA LEU A 152 -3.79 1.39 0.51
C LEU A 152 -4.93 2.33 0.13
N VAL A 153 -4.61 3.62 -0.08
CA VAL A 153 -5.59 4.63 -0.52
C VAL A 153 -5.25 5.02 -1.96
N MET A 154 -5.81 4.29 -2.93
CA MET A 154 -5.72 4.61 -4.36
C MET A 154 -6.86 3.96 -5.13
N GLN A 155 -7.11 4.45 -6.35
CA GLN A 155 -8.17 3.96 -7.22
C GLN A 155 -7.68 3.85 -8.68
N PRO A 156 -6.67 2.98 -8.94
CA PRO A 156 -6.12 2.79 -10.28
C PRO A 156 -7.18 2.22 -11.23
N LYS A 157 -7.00 2.45 -12.53
CA LYS A 157 -7.90 1.92 -13.56
C LYS A 157 -7.56 0.49 -13.98
N ARG A 158 -6.30 0.09 -13.80
CA ARG A 158 -5.80 -1.24 -14.14
C ARG A 158 -4.82 -1.70 -13.07
N LEU A 159 -4.79 -2.99 -12.80
CA LEU A 159 -3.73 -3.62 -12.04
C LEU A 159 -2.82 -4.32 -13.04
N MET A 160 -1.63 -3.76 -13.24
CA MET A 160 -0.64 -4.29 -14.18
C MET A 160 0.00 -5.59 -13.65
N SER A 161 0.82 -6.21 -14.50
CA SER A 161 1.43 -7.50 -14.21
C SER A 161 2.18 -7.49 -12.88
N SER A 162 1.94 -8.50 -12.04
CA SER A 162 2.58 -8.64 -10.73
C SER A 162 2.50 -7.42 -9.79
N ALA A 163 1.56 -6.47 -10.00
CA ALA A 163 1.47 -5.23 -9.22
C ALA A 163 1.44 -5.46 -7.69
N PHE A 164 0.83 -6.56 -7.23
CA PHE A 164 0.79 -6.99 -5.83
C PHE A 164 1.42 -8.38 -5.61
N GLY A 165 2.24 -8.86 -6.55
CA GLY A 165 2.87 -10.18 -6.47
C GLY A 165 3.69 -10.33 -5.19
N ARG A 166 3.55 -11.47 -4.51
CA ARG A 166 4.21 -11.80 -3.22
C ARG A 166 3.96 -10.79 -2.10
N SER A 167 3.00 -9.88 -2.24
CA SER A 167 2.60 -8.98 -1.15
C SER A 167 1.75 -9.72 -0.14
N LYS A 168 1.73 -9.26 1.12
CA LYS A 168 0.87 -9.85 2.16
C LYS A 168 -0.46 -9.12 2.34
N VAL A 169 -0.87 -8.30 1.36
CA VAL A 169 -2.15 -7.60 1.41
C VAL A 169 -3.28 -8.62 1.47
N GLU A 170 -4.16 -8.50 2.47
CA GLU A 170 -5.24 -9.48 2.70
C GLU A 170 -6.61 -9.00 2.18
N TYR A 171 -6.81 -7.69 2.09
CA TYR A 171 -8.07 -7.08 1.67
C TYR A 171 -7.79 -5.90 0.76
N LEU A 172 -8.47 -5.83 -0.37
CA LEU A 172 -8.44 -4.69 -1.27
C LEU A 172 -9.85 -4.33 -1.75
N GLU A 173 -10.14 -3.03 -1.72
CA GLU A 173 -11.36 -2.45 -2.27
C GLU A 173 -11.00 -1.40 -3.31
N LEU A 174 -11.07 -1.80 -4.58
CA LEU A 174 -10.61 -1.03 -5.73
C LEU A 174 -11.73 -0.92 -6.77
N PRO A 175 -12.86 -0.27 -6.44
CA PRO A 175 -14.03 -0.18 -7.32
C PRO A 175 -13.73 0.49 -8.66
N SER A 176 -12.65 1.26 -8.81
CA SER A 176 -12.28 1.91 -10.08
C SER A 176 -11.56 1.01 -11.08
N VAL A 177 -11.07 -0.16 -10.66
CA VAL A 177 -10.32 -1.09 -11.52
C VAL A 177 -11.25 -1.66 -12.60
N LYS A 178 -10.80 -1.61 -13.85
CA LYS A 178 -11.49 -2.18 -15.02
C LYS A 178 -10.88 -3.50 -15.47
N ARG A 179 -9.56 -3.68 -15.30
CA ARG A 179 -8.84 -4.87 -15.76
C ARG A 179 -7.72 -5.23 -14.78
N ILE A 180 -7.53 -6.53 -14.60
CA ILE A 180 -6.45 -7.12 -13.79
C ILE A 180 -5.61 -7.98 -14.74
N GLU A 181 -4.35 -7.64 -14.90
CA GLU A 181 -3.43 -8.32 -15.83
C GLU A 181 -2.79 -9.58 -15.20
N MET A 182 -1.98 -10.26 -16.02
CA MET A 182 -1.24 -11.47 -15.70
C MET A 182 -0.52 -11.37 -14.34
N ASP A 183 -0.66 -12.40 -13.52
CA ASP A 183 0.09 -12.54 -12.26
C ASP A 183 -0.07 -11.39 -11.27
N ALA A 184 -1.07 -10.49 -11.41
CA ALA A 184 -1.23 -9.30 -10.57
C ALA A 184 -1.15 -9.59 -9.05
N PHE A 185 -1.60 -10.78 -8.62
CA PHE A 185 -1.55 -11.29 -7.25
C PHE A 185 -0.75 -12.61 -7.12
N ILE A 186 0.21 -12.88 -8.00
CA ILE A 186 1.02 -14.11 -7.94
C ILE A 186 1.63 -14.30 -6.54
N GLN A 187 1.39 -15.46 -5.91
CA GLN A 187 1.84 -15.77 -4.55
C GLN A 187 1.46 -14.73 -3.46
N ALA A 188 0.46 -13.87 -3.70
CA ALA A 188 0.00 -12.90 -2.71
C ALA A 188 -0.85 -13.56 -1.61
N ASN A 189 -1.05 -12.86 -0.48
CA ASN A 189 -1.93 -13.30 0.62
C ASN A 189 -3.36 -12.71 0.56
N ILE A 190 -3.84 -12.35 -0.63
CA ILE A 190 -5.14 -11.69 -0.81
C ILE A 190 -6.28 -12.64 -0.44
N ARG A 191 -7.10 -12.26 0.54
CA ARG A 191 -8.26 -13.03 1.01
C ARG A 191 -9.55 -12.52 0.43
N THR A 192 -9.69 -11.20 0.33
CA THR A 192 -10.89 -10.55 -0.19
C THR A 192 -10.52 -9.45 -1.17
N LEU A 193 -11.06 -9.53 -2.38
CA LEU A 193 -10.90 -8.51 -3.41
C LEU A 193 -12.26 -8.00 -3.86
N ILE A 194 -12.47 -6.68 -3.77
CA ILE A 194 -13.69 -6.00 -4.21
C ILE A 194 -13.35 -5.08 -5.37
N VAL A 195 -13.79 -5.44 -6.58
CA VAL A 195 -13.50 -4.72 -7.84
C VAL A 195 -14.78 -4.58 -8.67
N GLU A 196 -15.69 -3.70 -8.21
CA GLU A 196 -17.08 -3.62 -8.71
C GLU A 196 -17.20 -3.32 -10.22
N ASN A 197 -16.23 -2.61 -10.78
CA ASN A 197 -16.21 -2.21 -12.19
C ASN A 197 -15.22 -3.00 -13.05
N CYS A 198 -14.64 -4.08 -12.52
CA CYS A 198 -13.69 -4.87 -13.28
C CYS A 198 -14.44 -5.78 -14.28
N GLU A 199 -14.02 -5.70 -15.54
CA GLU A 199 -14.65 -6.34 -16.70
C GLU A 199 -13.91 -7.62 -17.09
N GLU A 200 -12.60 -7.67 -16.82
CA GLU A 200 -11.70 -8.76 -17.21
C GLU A 200 -10.61 -8.97 -16.16
N ILE A 201 -10.35 -10.24 -15.83
CA ILE A 201 -9.27 -10.67 -14.95
C ILE A 201 -8.47 -11.73 -15.70
N ASP A 202 -7.17 -11.54 -15.85
CA ASP A 202 -6.31 -12.55 -16.49
C ASP A 202 -6.39 -13.89 -15.74
N LEU A 203 -6.34 -15.01 -16.47
CA LEU A 203 -6.46 -16.35 -15.90
C LEU A 203 -5.34 -16.69 -14.91
N SER A 204 -4.17 -16.06 -15.04
CA SER A 204 -3.05 -16.24 -14.12
C SER A 204 -3.00 -15.21 -12.99
N ALA A 205 -3.97 -14.28 -12.89
CA ALA A 205 -3.92 -13.18 -11.91
C ALA A 205 -3.71 -13.66 -10.46
N PHE A 206 -4.17 -14.87 -10.13
CA PHE A 206 -4.05 -15.51 -8.80
C PHE A 206 -3.12 -16.74 -8.80
N LEU A 207 -2.17 -16.81 -9.73
CA LEU A 207 -1.24 -17.93 -9.86
C LEU A 207 -0.45 -18.17 -8.55
N GLU A 208 -0.23 -19.44 -8.22
CA GLU A 208 0.51 -19.87 -7.02
C GLU A 208 -0.04 -19.35 -5.67
N ILE A 209 -1.27 -18.86 -5.63
CA ILE A 209 -1.97 -18.62 -4.36
C ILE A 209 -2.38 -19.96 -3.76
N ASN A 210 -2.01 -20.23 -2.51
CA ASN A 210 -2.25 -21.53 -1.86
C ASN A 210 -3.58 -21.61 -1.08
N HIS A 211 -4.47 -20.63 -1.24
CA HIS A 211 -5.74 -20.52 -0.53
C HIS A 211 -6.85 -19.99 -1.43
N LYS A 212 -8.10 -20.05 -0.95
CA LYS A 212 -9.27 -19.49 -1.63
C LYS A 212 -9.27 -17.97 -1.52
N VAL A 213 -9.55 -17.27 -2.62
CA VAL A 213 -9.72 -15.81 -2.66
C VAL A 213 -11.19 -15.49 -2.86
N GLU A 214 -11.78 -14.69 -1.97
CA GLU A 214 -13.15 -14.18 -2.14
C GLU A 214 -13.14 -12.95 -3.03
N VAL A 215 -13.80 -13.01 -4.19
CA VAL A 215 -13.80 -11.93 -5.17
C VAL A 215 -15.22 -11.45 -5.42
N TYR A 216 -15.47 -10.17 -5.17
CA TYR A 216 -16.68 -9.48 -5.62
C TYR A 216 -16.37 -8.70 -6.90
N CYS A 217 -16.83 -9.23 -8.03
CA CYS A 217 -16.59 -8.66 -9.36
C CYS A 217 -17.79 -8.91 -10.31
N PRO A 218 -18.91 -8.18 -10.13
CA PRO A 218 -20.17 -8.49 -10.81
C PRO A 218 -20.18 -8.23 -12.32
N LYS A 219 -19.17 -7.53 -12.86
CA LYS A 219 -19.04 -7.23 -14.29
C LYS A 219 -18.02 -8.12 -15.01
N CYS A 220 -17.31 -8.98 -14.29
CA CYS A 220 -16.29 -9.85 -14.88
C CYS A 220 -16.92 -10.97 -15.68
N GLN A 221 -16.49 -11.13 -16.92
CA GLN A 221 -17.05 -12.11 -17.85
C GLN A 221 -16.49 -13.52 -17.66
N ASN A 222 -15.28 -13.64 -17.10
CA ASN A 222 -14.53 -14.88 -17.01
C ASN A 222 -14.23 -15.33 -15.57
N ILE A 223 -14.98 -14.82 -14.59
CA ILE A 223 -14.74 -15.13 -13.18
C ILE A 223 -14.83 -16.63 -12.85
N ASP A 224 -15.69 -17.37 -13.57
CA ASP A 224 -15.87 -18.82 -13.41
C ASP A 224 -14.68 -19.66 -13.92
N GLN A 225 -13.76 -19.03 -14.67
CA GLN A 225 -12.57 -19.69 -15.23
C GLN A 225 -11.34 -19.54 -14.33
N LEU A 226 -11.42 -18.70 -13.29
CA LEU A 226 -10.31 -18.41 -12.40
C LEU A 226 -10.12 -19.53 -11.38
N ASP A 227 -8.93 -20.11 -11.33
CA ASP A 227 -8.58 -21.09 -10.31
C ASP A 227 -8.56 -20.42 -8.91
N ARG A 228 -9.02 -21.16 -7.89
CA ARG A 228 -9.01 -20.75 -6.46
C ARG A 228 -9.82 -19.50 -6.10
N VAL A 229 -10.59 -18.96 -7.04
CA VAL A 229 -11.48 -17.81 -6.80
C VAL A 229 -12.86 -18.29 -6.35
N HIS A 230 -13.37 -17.66 -5.31
CA HIS A 230 -14.77 -17.75 -4.89
C HIS A 230 -15.50 -16.45 -5.22
N TYR A 231 -16.44 -16.53 -6.14
CA TYR A 231 -17.28 -15.38 -6.44
C TYR A 231 -18.25 -15.06 -5.29
N LEU A 232 -18.27 -13.79 -4.87
CA LEU A 232 -19.23 -13.26 -3.89
C LEU A 232 -20.41 -12.57 -4.60
N LEU A 233 -21.63 -12.83 -4.11
CA LEU A 233 -22.83 -12.11 -4.57
C LEU A 233 -22.96 -10.71 -3.94
N LYS A 234 -22.42 -10.52 -2.72
CA LYS A 234 -22.41 -9.24 -1.99
C LYS A 234 -21.12 -9.14 -1.16
N PRO A 235 -20.43 -7.99 -1.16
CA PRO A 235 -19.22 -7.82 -0.38
C PRO A 235 -19.52 -7.34 1.05
N VAL A 236 -18.69 -7.76 2.01
CA VAL A 236 -18.63 -7.14 3.34
C VAL A 236 -17.55 -6.06 3.32
N ARG A 237 -17.95 -4.79 3.40
CA ARG A 237 -17.01 -3.66 3.36
C ARG A 237 -16.42 -3.37 4.74
N LYS A 238 -15.08 -3.45 4.87
CA LYS A 238 -14.38 -3.26 6.15
C LYS A 238 -14.67 -1.92 6.80
N ASP A 239 -14.77 -0.83 6.03
CA ASP A 239 -15.06 0.50 6.61
C ASP A 239 -16.43 0.55 7.29
N LYS A 240 -17.45 -0.06 6.67
CA LYS A 240 -18.80 -0.15 7.27
C LYS A 240 -18.78 -1.04 8.50
N GLN A 241 -18.07 -2.16 8.46
CA GLN A 241 -17.93 -3.07 9.60
C GLN A 241 -17.21 -2.38 10.77
N ASN A 242 -16.07 -1.71 10.50
CA ASN A 242 -15.30 -0.96 11.49
C ASN A 242 -16.11 0.20 12.07
N TYR A 243 -16.85 0.92 11.24
CA TYR A 243 -17.78 1.96 11.70
C TYR A 243 -18.83 1.38 12.65
N GLN A 244 -19.48 0.28 12.28
CA GLN A 244 -20.46 -0.40 13.14
C GLN A 244 -19.83 -0.87 14.45
N LEU A 245 -18.64 -1.48 14.42
CA LEU A 245 -17.89 -1.88 15.62
C LEU A 245 -17.56 -0.67 16.51
N ALA A 246 -17.20 0.47 15.92
CA ALA A 246 -16.97 1.71 16.66
C ALA A 246 -18.26 2.29 17.27
N GLN A 247 -19.41 2.18 16.59
CA GLN A 247 -20.70 2.56 17.18
C GLN A 247 -21.08 1.61 18.32
N ILE A 248 -20.91 0.30 18.13
CA ILE A 248 -21.15 -0.71 19.16
C ILE A 248 -20.28 -0.41 20.38
N SER A 249 -18.99 -0.12 20.21
CA SER A 249 -18.08 0.16 21.32
C SER A 249 -18.47 1.43 22.10
N LYS A 250 -18.93 2.49 21.42
CA LYS A 250 -19.46 3.70 22.07
C LYS A 250 -20.70 3.38 22.92
N LEU A 251 -21.64 2.61 22.38
CA LEU A 251 -22.88 2.24 23.05
C LEU A 251 -22.63 1.28 24.24
N THR A 252 -21.72 0.31 24.08
CA THR A 252 -21.41 -0.65 25.15
C THR A 252 -20.53 -0.04 26.24
N ASN A 253 -19.53 0.79 25.92
CA ASN A 253 -18.66 1.42 26.93
C ASN A 253 -19.40 2.45 27.80
N GLY A 254 -20.38 3.19 27.24
CA GLY A 254 -21.28 4.03 28.03
C GLY A 254 -22.18 3.21 28.97
N SER A 255 -22.62 2.04 28.50
CA SER A 255 -23.43 1.10 29.25
C SER A 255 -22.65 0.44 30.38
N THR A 256 -21.37 0.06 30.21
CA THR A 256 -20.60 -0.59 31.29
C THR A 256 -20.35 0.33 32.49
N LYS A 257 -20.19 1.64 32.26
CA LYS A 257 -20.05 2.63 33.35
C LYS A 257 -21.38 2.86 34.07
N GLN A 258 -22.49 2.96 33.33
CA GLN A 258 -23.85 3.08 33.92
C GLN A 258 -24.33 1.78 34.59
N ILE A 259 -24.00 0.62 34.04
CA ILE A 259 -24.31 -0.71 34.59
C ILE A 259 -23.50 -0.95 35.85
N LYS A 260 -22.19 -0.62 35.87
CA LYS A 260 -21.37 -0.68 37.09
C LYS A 260 -21.86 0.29 38.17
N MET A 261 -22.28 1.50 37.79
CA MET A 261 -22.82 2.50 38.72
C MET A 261 -24.20 2.08 39.28
N LYS A 262 -25.08 1.51 38.44
CA LYS A 262 -26.35 0.93 38.90
C LYS A 262 -26.13 -0.29 39.80
N LEU A 263 -25.15 -1.15 39.50
CA LEU A 263 -24.79 -2.29 40.35
C LEU A 263 -24.14 -1.88 41.67
N SER A 264 -23.38 -0.78 41.72
CA SER A 264 -22.84 -0.26 42.99
C SER A 264 -23.92 0.38 43.84
N LEU A 265 -24.82 1.18 43.24
CA LEU A 265 -25.99 1.76 43.91
C LEU A 265 -26.95 0.69 44.46
N VAL A 266 -27.19 -0.40 43.71
CA VAL A 266 -28.02 -1.52 44.19
C VAL A 266 -27.33 -2.30 45.31
N LYS A 267 -26.00 -2.39 45.33
CA LYS A 267 -25.25 -3.02 46.43
C LYS A 267 -25.19 -2.18 47.70
N GLU A 268 -25.24 -0.85 47.59
CA GLU A 268 -25.33 0.07 48.74
C GLU A 268 -26.74 0.14 49.33
N LEU A 269 -27.79 -0.02 48.51
CA LEU A 269 -29.19 -0.04 48.97
C LEU A 269 -29.62 -1.38 49.62
N VAL A 270 -28.77 -2.41 49.55
CA VAL A 270 -29.02 -3.76 50.12
C VAL A 270 -28.14 -4.04 51.36
N LYS A 271 -27.50 -3.00 51.91
CA LYS A 271 -26.89 -3.01 53.25
C LYS A 271 -27.73 -2.18 54.21
#